data_AF-A0AAQ4CTC2-F1
#
_entry.id   AF-A0AAQ4CTC2-F1
#
_cell.length_a   1.000
_cell.length_b   1.000
_cell.length_c   1.000
_cell.angle_alpha   90.00
_cell.angle_beta   90.00
_cell.angle_gamma   90.00
#
_symmetry.space_group_name_H-M   'P 1'
#
loop_
_entity.id
_entity.type
_entity.pdbx_description
1 polymer ?
#
loop_
_entity_poly.entity_id
_entity_poly.type
_entity_poly.pdbx_seq_one_letter_code
_entity_poly.pdbx_strand_id
1 'polypeptide(L)'
;MSNNWIKDLSFLLECSDKELKLNINASKYVLNFQLINNKYNISLFSSDGVRISFDGNRLFDMHNLKIIKGDNAKNYIIGLLNDFRENVIKEIKELGIKYGVPIKLVEEILKAICELNVNISNCLDFNTNLISINLTNDFSKQSSQFDVKKKLEIILSRDNCIKAIINLDSLSESDMFLISTDCKNFKDDLENFAKFLYNYRSFNEKYSELIDYLSKRLGNI
;
A
#
# COMPACT_ATOMS: atom_id res chain seq x y z
N MET A 1 17.32 16.36 22.03
CA MET A 1 16.74 15.01 21.88
C MET A 1 15.65 15.11 20.82
N SER A 2 15.95 14.69 19.59
CA SER A 2 14.98 14.70 18.50
C SER A 2 13.93 13.64 18.79
N ASN A 3 12.72 14.10 19.01
CA ASN A 3 11.55 13.30 19.26
C ASN A 3 11.25 12.50 17.96
N ASN A 4 11.73 11.25 17.89
CA ASN A 4 11.78 10.40 16.70
C ASN A 4 10.52 9.51 16.57
N TRP A 5 9.36 10.04 16.99
CA TRP A 5 8.08 9.32 17.00
C TRP A 5 7.33 9.69 15.73
N ILE A 6 6.97 8.66 14.96
CA ILE A 6 6.37 8.68 13.60
C ILE A 6 7.40 8.95 12.49
N LYS A 7 8.32 8.01 12.27
CA LYS A 7 9.11 7.92 11.02
C LYS A 7 9.01 6.56 10.33
N ASP A 8 8.25 5.63 10.88
CA ASP A 8 8.17 4.29 10.31
C ASP A 8 7.11 4.22 9.22
N LEU A 9 7.58 3.98 7.99
CA LEU A 9 6.74 3.73 6.83
C LEU A 9 5.67 2.68 7.15
N SER A 10 4.41 3.03 6.91
CA SER A 10 3.27 2.12 6.81
C SER A 10 2.43 2.49 5.61
N PHE A 11 1.79 1.51 5.00
CA PHE A 11 0.92 1.75 3.86
C PHE A 11 -0.17 0.69 3.72
N LEU A 12 -1.27 1.08 3.11
CA LEU A 12 -2.35 0.21 2.69
C LEU A 12 -2.66 0.52 1.23
N LEU A 13 -2.47 -0.45 0.36
CA LEU A 13 -3.00 -0.46 -1.00
C LEU A 13 -4.15 -1.46 -1.03
N GLU A 14 -5.35 -1.01 -1.38
CA GLU A 14 -6.52 -1.86 -1.61
C GLU A 14 -7.11 -1.56 -2.97
N CYS A 15 -7.38 -2.59 -3.76
CA CYS A 15 -7.78 -2.40 -5.13
C CYS A 15 -8.68 -3.52 -5.61
N SER A 16 -9.83 -3.13 -6.17
CA SER A 16 -10.86 -3.98 -6.74
C SER A 16 -11.43 -3.31 -7.99
N ASP A 17 -12.32 -4.00 -8.69
CA ASP A 17 -12.92 -3.54 -9.95
C ASP A 17 -13.61 -2.17 -9.84
N LYS A 18 -14.00 -1.75 -8.63
CA LYS A 18 -14.80 -0.53 -8.37
C LYS A 18 -14.06 0.54 -7.58
N GLU A 19 -13.01 0.15 -6.87
CA GLU A 19 -12.35 1.01 -5.90
C GLU A 19 -10.85 0.77 -5.89
N LEU A 20 -10.09 1.86 -5.82
CA LEU A 20 -8.68 1.87 -5.50
C LEU A 20 -8.44 2.83 -4.33
N LYS A 21 -7.74 2.35 -3.31
CA LYS A 21 -7.39 3.11 -2.13
C LYS A 21 -5.91 2.95 -1.86
N LEU A 22 -5.24 4.07 -1.58
CA LEU A 22 -3.85 4.09 -1.14
C LEU A 22 -3.72 5.02 0.05
N ASN A 23 -3.37 4.46 1.20
CA ASN A 23 -2.98 5.22 2.37
C ASN A 23 -1.49 5.00 2.62
N ILE A 24 -0.73 6.08 2.79
CA ILE A 24 0.69 6.02 3.13
C ILE A 24 0.96 6.96 4.30
N ASN A 25 1.67 6.45 5.29
CA ASN A 25 2.31 7.25 6.33
C ASN A 25 3.82 7.04 6.22
N ALA A 26 4.57 8.10 5.92
CA ALA A 26 6.00 8.04 5.65
C ALA A 26 6.68 9.33 6.12
N SER A 27 7.69 9.21 6.97
CA SER A 27 8.37 10.34 7.61
C SER A 27 7.40 11.42 8.12
N LYS A 28 7.35 12.58 7.43
CA LYS A 28 6.53 13.73 7.80
C LYS A 28 5.17 13.77 7.12
N TYR A 29 4.89 12.84 6.21
CA TYR A 29 3.74 12.90 5.32
C TYR A 29 2.72 11.81 5.61
N VAL A 30 1.45 12.18 5.46
CA VAL A 30 0.33 11.25 5.38
C VAL A 30 -0.46 11.54 4.12
N LEU A 31 -0.51 10.56 3.21
CA LEU A 31 -1.33 10.60 2.00
C LEU A 31 -2.49 9.62 2.17
N ASN A 32 -3.70 10.07 1.87
CA ASN A 32 -4.86 9.21 1.67
C ASN A 32 -5.41 9.48 0.27
N PHE A 33 -5.54 8.45 -0.53
CA PHE A 33 -6.13 8.47 -1.85
C PHE A 33 -7.25 7.44 -1.90
N GLN A 34 -8.37 7.84 -2.50
CA GLN A 34 -9.46 6.92 -2.80
C GLN A 34 -10.04 7.29 -4.16
N LEU A 35 -10.21 6.30 -5.03
CA LEU A 35 -10.87 6.37 -6.32
C LEU A 35 -12.06 5.42 -6.29
N ILE A 36 -13.27 5.95 -6.34
CA ILE A 36 -14.52 5.19 -6.41
C ILE A 36 -15.31 5.69 -7.61
N ASN A 37 -15.75 4.77 -8.48
CA ASN A 37 -16.59 5.10 -9.64
C ASN A 37 -16.01 6.26 -10.48
N ASN A 38 -14.70 6.20 -10.78
CA ASN A 38 -13.93 7.23 -11.51
C ASN A 38 -13.86 8.62 -10.86
N LYS A 39 -14.27 8.76 -9.60
CA LYS A 39 -14.08 9.99 -8.82
C LYS A 39 -13.03 9.72 -7.77
N TYR A 40 -11.98 10.53 -7.76
CA TYR A 40 -10.94 10.43 -6.75
C TYR A 40 -10.98 11.58 -5.75
N ASN A 41 -10.55 11.28 -4.54
CA ASN A 41 -10.14 12.26 -3.55
C ASN A 41 -8.67 12.02 -3.17
N ILE A 42 -8.01 13.11 -2.81
CA ILE A 42 -6.65 13.11 -2.26
C ILE A 42 -6.68 13.92 -0.99
N SER A 43 -6.13 13.38 0.09
CA SER A 43 -5.84 14.12 1.31
C SER A 43 -4.35 14.01 1.59
N LEU A 44 -3.67 15.15 1.71
CA LEU A 44 -2.24 15.18 2.01
C LEU A 44 -2.00 16.04 3.25
N PHE A 45 -1.30 15.46 4.21
CA PHE A 45 -0.85 16.12 5.42
C PHE A 45 0.67 16.05 5.52
N SER A 46 1.29 17.12 6.02
CA SER A 46 2.70 17.18 6.38
C SER A 46 2.86 17.78 7.78
N SER A 47 3.89 17.35 8.52
CA SER A 47 4.31 18.03 9.76
C SER A 47 4.69 19.50 9.53
N ASP A 48 5.06 19.86 8.30
CA ASP A 48 5.53 21.19 7.93
C ASP A 48 4.39 22.14 7.53
N GLY A 49 3.14 21.81 7.91
CA GLY A 49 1.99 22.70 7.74
C GLY A 49 1.12 22.44 6.51
N VAL A 50 1.47 21.49 5.64
CA VAL A 50 0.59 21.08 4.54
C VAL A 50 -0.62 20.33 5.12
N ARG A 51 -1.83 20.83 4.85
CA ARG A 51 -3.09 20.16 5.21
C ARG A 51 -4.12 20.44 4.11
N ILE A 52 -4.20 19.54 3.15
CA ILE A 52 -5.01 19.76 1.94
C ILE A 52 -5.91 18.57 1.66
N SER A 53 -7.05 18.87 1.05
CA SER A 53 -7.93 17.88 0.42
C SER A 53 -8.28 18.33 -0.99
N PHE A 54 -8.25 17.40 -1.95
CA PHE A 54 -8.53 17.63 -3.36
C PHE A 54 -9.55 16.61 -3.89
N ASP A 55 -10.62 17.08 -4.53
CA ASP A 55 -11.72 16.23 -5.03
C ASP A 55 -11.71 16.02 -6.55
N GLY A 56 -10.58 16.31 -7.21
CA GLY A 56 -10.43 16.28 -8.66
C GLY A 56 -10.67 17.64 -9.35
N ASN A 57 -11.31 18.59 -8.66
CA ASN A 57 -11.53 19.94 -9.21
C ASN A 57 -11.27 21.07 -8.20
N ARG A 58 -11.52 20.84 -6.91
CA ARG A 58 -11.37 21.83 -5.84
C ARG A 58 -10.34 21.33 -4.85
N LEU A 59 -9.41 22.21 -4.50
CA LEU A 59 -8.45 22.00 -3.42
C LEU A 59 -8.83 22.88 -2.24
N PHE A 60 -9.00 22.26 -1.09
CA PHE A 60 -9.22 22.89 0.19
C PHE A 60 -7.89 22.89 0.94
N ASP A 61 -7.30 24.07 1.12
CA ASP A 61 -6.14 24.26 1.97
C ASP A 61 -6.64 24.67 3.35
N MET A 62 -6.61 23.70 4.27
CA MET A 62 -7.11 23.87 5.63
C MET A 62 -6.15 24.70 6.50
N HIS A 63 -4.88 24.79 6.12
CA HIS A 63 -3.90 25.58 6.85
C HIS A 63 -4.10 27.08 6.59
N ASN A 64 -4.32 27.43 5.31
CA ASN A 64 -4.51 28.82 4.89
C ASN A 64 -5.98 29.22 4.73
N LEU A 65 -6.92 28.32 5.07
CA LEU A 65 -8.38 28.52 4.94
C LEU A 65 -8.81 29.02 3.57
N LYS A 66 -8.19 28.49 2.50
CA LYS A 66 -8.46 28.91 1.10
C LYS A 66 -8.97 27.76 0.25
N ILE A 67 -9.73 28.10 -0.78
CA ILE A 67 -10.23 27.17 -1.78
C ILE A 67 -9.65 27.55 -3.14
N ILE A 68 -8.93 26.63 -3.76
CA ILE A 68 -8.40 26.73 -5.13
C ILE A 68 -9.26 25.85 -6.03
N LYS A 69 -9.52 26.26 -7.28
CA LYS A 69 -10.39 25.52 -8.21
C LYS A 69 -9.76 25.35 -9.58
N GLY A 70 -10.25 24.35 -10.34
CA GLY A 70 -9.88 24.11 -11.73
C GLY A 70 -8.41 23.77 -11.89
N ASP A 71 -7.79 24.24 -12.97
CA ASP A 71 -6.41 23.89 -13.31
C ASP A 71 -5.40 24.47 -12.31
N ASN A 72 -5.72 25.59 -11.65
CA ASN A 72 -4.89 26.10 -10.55
C ASN A 72 -4.84 25.12 -9.37
N ALA A 73 -5.95 24.45 -9.06
CA ALA A 73 -5.99 23.43 -8.00
C ALA A 73 -5.16 22.21 -8.40
N LYS A 74 -5.30 21.74 -9.65
CA LYS A 74 -4.53 20.61 -10.20
C LYS A 74 -3.03 20.86 -10.20
N ASN A 75 -2.59 22.01 -10.71
CA ASN A 75 -1.17 22.36 -10.75
C ASN A 75 -0.58 22.48 -9.33
N TYR A 76 -1.36 23.05 -8.40
CA TYR A 76 -0.93 23.18 -7.01
C TYR A 76 -0.77 21.82 -6.31
N ILE A 77 -1.75 20.91 -6.45
CA ILE A 77 -1.66 19.58 -5.83
C ILE A 77 -0.56 18.74 -6.46
N ILE A 78 -0.35 18.79 -7.79
CA ILE A 78 0.73 18.07 -8.47
C ILE A 78 2.09 18.50 -7.92
N GLY A 79 2.30 19.81 -7.71
CA GLY A 79 3.53 20.32 -7.08
C GLY A 79 3.78 19.68 -5.71
N LEU A 80 2.76 19.68 -4.84
CA LEU A 80 2.86 19.10 -3.50
C LEU A 80 3.04 17.57 -3.51
N LEU A 81 2.40 16.88 -4.47
CA LEU A 81 2.53 15.44 -4.63
C LEU A 81 3.90 15.03 -5.17
N ASN A 82 4.56 15.86 -5.98
CA ASN A 82 5.92 15.59 -6.46
C ASN A 82 6.94 15.65 -5.31
N ASP A 83 6.84 16.66 -4.43
CA ASP A 83 7.69 16.76 -3.24
C ASP A 83 7.47 15.58 -2.28
N PHE A 84 6.22 15.15 -2.14
CA PHE A 84 5.86 13.94 -1.41
C PHE A 84 6.50 12.69 -2.05
N ARG A 85 6.35 12.53 -3.36
CA ARG A 85 6.75 11.35 -4.13
C ARG A 85 8.22 11.01 -3.94
N GLU A 86 9.12 12.00 -4.05
CA GLU A 86 10.57 11.76 -3.98
C GLU A 86 10.99 11.16 -2.64
N ASN A 87 10.44 11.68 -1.54
CA ASN A 87 10.75 11.20 -0.19
C ASN A 87 10.19 9.80 0.05
N VAL A 88 8.92 9.59 -0.29
CA VAL A 88 8.22 8.33 0.01
C VAL A 88 8.71 7.17 -0.86
N ILE A 89 9.01 7.40 -2.14
CA ILE A 89 9.56 6.32 -3.00
C ILE A 89 10.89 5.83 -2.46
N LYS A 90 11.74 6.73 -1.94
CA LYS A 90 13.02 6.33 -1.35
C LYS A 90 12.81 5.40 -0.16
N GLU A 91 11.89 5.73 0.74
CA GLU A 91 11.57 4.89 1.91
C GLU A 91 10.97 3.53 1.51
N ILE A 92 10.09 3.50 0.51
CA ILE A 92 9.51 2.27 -0.03
C ILE A 92 10.62 1.37 -0.62
N LYS A 93 11.58 1.94 -1.35
CA LYS A 93 12.72 1.20 -1.88
C LYS A 93 13.64 0.64 -0.80
N GLU A 94 13.94 1.45 0.21
CA GLU A 94 14.74 1.00 1.36
C GLU A 94 14.07 -0.17 2.08
N LEU A 95 12.74 -0.14 2.24
CA LEU A 95 11.96 -1.27 2.77
C LEU A 95 12.08 -2.51 1.88
N GLY A 96 11.89 -2.36 0.56
CA GLY A 96 12.02 -3.44 -0.42
C GLY A 96 13.41 -4.09 -0.39
N ILE A 97 14.48 -3.29 -0.27
CA ILE A 97 15.86 -3.80 -0.15
C ILE A 97 16.06 -4.53 1.19
N LYS A 98 15.60 -3.94 2.30
CA LYS A 98 15.85 -4.47 3.65
C LYS A 98 15.12 -5.78 3.90
N TYR A 99 13.88 -5.91 3.43
CA TYR A 99 12.98 -7.02 3.77
C TYR A 99 12.56 -7.88 2.56
N GLY A 100 12.99 -7.52 1.35
CA GLY A 100 12.60 -8.22 0.12
C GLY A 100 11.11 -8.06 -0.23
N VAL A 101 10.42 -7.06 0.32
CA VAL A 101 8.98 -6.83 0.11
C VAL A 101 8.69 -6.50 -1.36
N PRO A 102 7.62 -7.04 -1.96
CA PRO A 102 7.23 -6.71 -3.33
C PRO A 102 6.64 -5.29 -3.38
N ILE A 103 7.38 -4.34 -3.95
CA ILE A 103 7.04 -2.92 -3.92
C ILE A 103 6.60 -2.34 -5.26
N LYS A 104 6.82 -3.03 -6.38
CA LYS A 104 6.57 -2.45 -7.73
C LYS A 104 5.13 -1.95 -7.89
N LEU A 105 4.15 -2.72 -7.41
CA LEU A 105 2.74 -2.33 -7.51
C LEU A 105 2.45 -1.03 -6.74
N VAL A 106 2.94 -0.93 -5.50
CA VAL A 106 2.75 0.26 -4.66
C VAL A 106 3.44 1.47 -5.27
N GLU A 107 4.66 1.32 -5.77
CA GLU A 107 5.39 2.41 -6.43
C GLU A 107 4.68 2.94 -7.68
N GLU A 108 4.20 2.05 -8.55
CA GLU A 108 3.53 2.47 -9.79
C GLU A 108 2.21 3.17 -9.52
N ILE A 109 1.41 2.66 -8.58
CA ILE A 109 0.16 3.30 -8.18
C ILE A 109 0.42 4.65 -7.54
N LEU A 110 1.44 4.75 -6.68
CA LEU A 110 1.85 6.02 -6.10
C LEU A 110 2.26 7.04 -7.19
N LYS A 111 3.07 6.62 -8.18
CA LYS A 111 3.46 7.50 -9.30
C LYS A 111 2.23 7.99 -10.08
N ALA A 112 1.30 7.09 -10.40
CA ALA A 112 0.06 7.43 -11.09
C ALA A 112 -0.80 8.43 -10.29
N ILE A 113 -0.88 8.29 -8.96
CA ILE A 113 -1.58 9.22 -8.08
C ILE A 113 -0.93 10.60 -8.11
N CYS A 114 0.39 10.67 -8.00
CA CYS A 114 1.12 11.94 -8.02
C CYS A 114 0.99 12.69 -9.36
N GLU A 115 0.78 11.95 -10.44
CA GLU A 115 0.53 12.49 -11.78
C GLU A 115 -0.95 12.74 -12.08
N LEU A 116 -1.85 12.47 -11.13
CA LEU A 116 -3.31 12.51 -11.27
C LEU A 116 -3.83 11.67 -12.46
N ASN A 117 -3.10 10.61 -12.84
CA ASN A 117 -3.39 9.75 -13.99
C ASN A 117 -3.67 8.31 -13.53
N VAL A 118 -4.66 8.16 -12.65
CA VAL A 118 -4.96 6.88 -12.01
C VAL A 118 -6.11 6.18 -12.73
N ASN A 119 -5.91 4.91 -13.05
CA ASN A 119 -6.94 4.01 -13.54
C ASN A 119 -6.88 2.68 -12.77
N ILE A 120 -8.03 2.17 -12.35
CA ILE A 120 -8.17 0.87 -11.67
C ILE A 120 -7.57 -0.26 -12.52
N SER A 121 -7.68 -0.18 -13.86
CA SER A 121 -7.11 -1.19 -14.76
C SER A 121 -5.58 -1.30 -14.66
N ASN A 122 -4.88 -0.27 -14.18
CA ASN A 122 -3.42 -0.29 -14.03
C ASN A 122 -2.98 -1.01 -12.76
N CYS A 123 -3.92 -1.26 -11.85
CA CYS A 123 -3.71 -1.87 -10.56
C CYS A 123 -3.98 -3.38 -10.55
N LEU A 124 -5.03 -3.84 -11.23
CA LEU A 124 -5.42 -5.25 -11.29
C LEU A 124 -4.76 -5.98 -12.45
N ASP A 125 -4.34 -7.23 -12.22
CA ASP A 125 -3.92 -8.16 -13.26
C ASP A 125 -5.13 -8.89 -13.88
N PHE A 126 -4.90 -9.61 -14.98
CA PHE A 126 -5.95 -10.40 -15.63
C PHE A 126 -6.56 -11.43 -14.66
N ASN A 127 -7.90 -11.47 -14.62
CA ASN A 127 -8.71 -12.30 -13.73
C ASN A 127 -8.48 -12.07 -12.22
N THR A 128 -7.92 -10.93 -11.84
CA THR A 128 -7.72 -10.58 -10.43
C THR A 128 -8.80 -9.60 -10.00
N ASN A 129 -9.59 -10.01 -9.01
CA ASN A 129 -10.75 -9.25 -8.52
C ASN A 129 -10.40 -8.34 -7.35
N LEU A 130 -9.36 -8.70 -6.60
CA LEU A 130 -8.92 -7.98 -5.41
C LEU A 130 -7.42 -8.18 -5.21
N ILE A 131 -6.72 -7.08 -4.92
CA ILE A 131 -5.41 -7.08 -4.28
C ILE A 131 -5.46 -6.14 -3.07
N SER A 132 -4.93 -6.61 -1.94
CA SER A 132 -4.63 -5.77 -0.79
C SER A 132 -3.20 -6.01 -0.35
N ILE A 133 -2.44 -4.95 -0.12
CA ILE A 133 -1.09 -4.99 0.45
C ILE A 133 -1.06 -3.98 1.59
N ASN A 134 -0.90 -4.49 2.81
CA ASN A 134 -0.95 -3.71 4.03
C ASN A 134 0.32 -3.91 4.85
N LEU A 135 1.17 -2.89 4.90
CA LEU A 135 2.33 -2.82 5.78
C LEU A 135 1.95 -2.07 7.06
N THR A 136 2.02 -2.77 8.18
CA THR A 136 1.68 -2.25 9.50
C THR A 136 2.89 -2.27 10.44
N ASN A 137 2.87 -1.37 11.41
CA ASN A 137 3.85 -1.27 12.49
C ASN A 137 3.14 -1.67 13.79
N ASP A 138 3.49 -2.81 14.36
CA ASP A 138 3.04 -3.26 15.67
C ASP A 138 4.00 -2.75 16.74
N PHE A 139 3.51 -1.86 17.60
CA PHE A 139 4.27 -1.36 18.74
C PHE A 139 4.15 -2.33 19.90
N SER A 140 5.26 -2.97 20.29
CA SER A 140 5.27 -3.83 21.47
C SER A 140 4.99 -2.98 22.72
N LYS A 141 3.92 -3.31 23.46
CA LYS A 141 3.58 -2.64 24.74
C LYS A 141 4.52 -3.04 25.89
N GLN A 142 5.44 -3.97 25.68
CA GLN A 142 6.18 -4.66 26.74
C GLN A 142 7.68 -4.34 26.80
N SER A 143 8.27 -3.68 25.80
CA SER A 143 9.66 -3.21 25.90
C SER A 143 9.72 -1.73 26.27
N SER A 144 10.60 -1.39 27.21
CA SER A 144 10.94 0.00 27.57
C SER A 144 11.57 0.78 26.41
N GLN A 145 11.88 0.09 25.30
CA GLN A 145 12.47 0.61 24.09
C GLN A 145 11.48 0.74 22.91
N PHE A 146 10.19 0.38 23.08
CA PHE A 146 9.17 0.44 22.01
C PHE A 146 9.64 -0.17 20.69
N ASP A 147 10.05 -1.44 20.70
CA ASP A 147 10.44 -2.12 19.47
C ASP A 147 9.26 -2.18 18.49
N VAL A 148 9.47 -1.67 17.29
CA VAL A 148 8.51 -1.67 16.19
C VAL A 148 8.67 -2.98 15.44
N LYS A 149 7.64 -3.82 15.45
CA LYS A 149 7.58 -5.02 14.62
C LYS A 149 6.79 -4.72 13.35
N LYS A 150 7.39 -4.96 12.19
CA LYS A 150 6.74 -4.76 10.90
C LYS A 150 6.04 -6.03 10.45
N LYS A 151 4.80 -5.85 10.02
CA LYS A 151 3.94 -6.93 9.55
C LYS A 151 3.38 -6.57 8.18
N LEU A 152 3.57 -7.46 7.22
CA LEU A 152 3.05 -7.34 5.87
C LEU A 152 1.90 -8.32 5.69
N GLU A 153 0.72 -7.79 5.37
CA GLU A 153 -0.44 -8.58 5.00
C GLU A 153 -0.70 -8.42 3.50
N ILE A 154 -0.82 -9.54 2.78
CA ILE A 154 -1.14 -9.57 1.36
C ILE A 154 -2.40 -10.40 1.17
N ILE A 155 -3.41 -9.84 0.53
CA ILE A 155 -4.61 -10.56 0.08
C ILE A 155 -4.68 -10.49 -1.44
N LEU A 156 -4.91 -11.63 -2.08
CA LEU A 156 -5.04 -11.72 -3.53
C LEU A 156 -6.24 -12.61 -3.88
N SER A 157 -7.13 -12.11 -4.73
CA SER A 157 -8.33 -12.82 -5.16
C SER A 157 -8.39 -13.01 -6.66
N ARG A 158 -8.73 -14.24 -7.06
CA ARG A 158 -9.36 -14.56 -8.35
C ARG A 158 -10.72 -15.18 -8.04
N ASP A 159 -10.94 -16.45 -8.42
CA ASP A 159 -12.10 -17.26 -8.02
C ASP A 159 -12.14 -17.57 -6.51
N ASN A 160 -10.96 -17.74 -5.91
CA ASN A 160 -10.74 -17.87 -4.47
C ASN A 160 -9.79 -16.77 -3.99
N CYS A 161 -9.70 -16.59 -2.68
CA CYS A 161 -8.87 -15.58 -2.03
C CYS A 161 -7.79 -16.25 -1.21
N ILE A 162 -6.55 -15.78 -1.37
CA ILE A 162 -5.46 -16.12 -0.46
C ILE A 162 -5.13 -14.92 0.42
N LYS A 163 -4.62 -15.20 1.61
CA LYS A 163 -4.10 -14.20 2.54
C LYS A 163 -2.80 -14.69 3.15
N ALA A 164 -1.74 -13.92 2.96
CA ALA A 164 -0.48 -14.12 3.64
C ALA A 164 -0.29 -13.04 4.70
N ILE A 165 0.11 -13.45 5.90
CA ILE A 165 0.51 -12.57 6.99
C ILE A 165 1.97 -12.87 7.30
N ILE A 166 2.83 -11.91 7.04
CA ILE A 166 4.28 -12.07 7.06
C ILE A 166 4.88 -11.16 8.13
N ASN A 167 5.65 -11.73 9.06
CA ASN A 167 6.39 -10.95 10.04
C ASN A 167 7.78 -10.64 9.47
N LEU A 168 8.07 -9.35 9.27
CA LEU A 168 9.27 -8.93 8.56
C LEU A 168 10.52 -8.93 9.45
N ASP A 169 10.36 -8.81 10.77
CA ASP A 169 11.48 -8.72 11.72
C ASP A 169 11.81 -10.06 12.41
N SER A 170 11.06 -11.13 12.14
CA SER A 170 11.35 -12.47 12.65
C SER A 170 11.67 -13.46 11.52
N LEU A 171 12.34 -14.56 11.86
CA LEU A 171 12.44 -15.73 11.00
C LEU A 171 11.02 -16.26 10.65
N SER A 172 10.92 -16.98 9.53
CA SER A 172 9.67 -17.40 8.86
C SER A 172 8.65 -18.14 9.72
N GLU A 173 9.04 -18.66 10.88
CA GLU A 173 8.22 -19.50 11.78
C GLU A 173 6.91 -18.83 12.29
N SER A 174 6.71 -17.53 12.06
CA SER A 174 5.47 -16.83 12.45
C SER A 174 4.60 -16.35 11.27
N ASP A 175 4.96 -16.73 10.04
CA ASP A 175 4.15 -16.43 8.87
C ASP A 175 2.87 -17.28 8.85
N MET A 176 1.75 -16.70 8.43
CA MET A 176 0.47 -17.42 8.26
C MET A 176 0.02 -17.35 6.81
N PHE A 177 -0.43 -18.48 6.27
CA PHE A 177 -0.88 -18.63 4.89
C PHE A 177 -2.29 -19.21 4.90
N LEU A 178 -3.25 -18.41 4.44
CA LEU A 178 -4.67 -18.66 4.64
C LEU A 178 -5.42 -18.61 3.31
N ILE A 179 -6.51 -19.37 3.22
CA ILE A 179 -7.42 -19.36 2.06
C ILE A 179 -8.84 -19.01 2.49
N SER A 180 -9.61 -18.46 1.56
CA SER A 180 -11.02 -18.13 1.73
C SER A 180 -11.75 -18.19 0.39
N THR A 181 -13.02 -18.61 0.39
CA THR A 181 -13.89 -18.56 -0.79
C THR A 181 -14.69 -17.27 -0.88
N ASP A 182 -14.75 -16.47 0.19
CA ASP A 182 -15.55 -15.24 0.29
C ASP A 182 -14.72 -13.99 0.61
N CYS A 183 -13.39 -14.12 0.63
CA CYS A 183 -12.42 -13.09 1.03
C CYS A 183 -12.66 -12.51 2.44
N LYS A 184 -13.40 -13.21 3.31
CA LYS A 184 -13.73 -12.76 4.67
C LYS A 184 -13.35 -13.78 5.71
N ASN A 185 -13.78 -15.02 5.52
CA ASN A 185 -13.55 -16.12 6.43
C ASN A 185 -12.33 -16.90 5.97
N PHE A 186 -11.15 -16.51 6.46
CA PHE A 186 -9.88 -17.14 6.15
C PHE A 186 -9.59 -18.32 7.08
N LYS A 187 -9.08 -19.41 6.51
CA LYS A 187 -8.67 -20.62 7.22
C LYS A 187 -7.26 -21.02 6.80
N ASP A 188 -6.53 -21.64 7.71
CA ASP A 188 -5.22 -22.22 7.42
C ASP A 188 -5.39 -23.43 6.48
N ASP A 189 -4.71 -23.37 5.34
CA ASP A 189 -4.69 -24.41 4.31
C ASP A 189 -3.49 -24.18 3.38
N LEU A 190 -2.32 -24.58 3.86
CA LEU A 190 -1.05 -24.45 3.14
C LEU A 190 -1.07 -25.11 1.76
N GLU A 191 -1.72 -26.27 1.60
CA GLU A 191 -1.74 -27.01 0.34
C GLU A 191 -2.52 -26.23 -0.73
N ASN A 192 -3.72 -25.74 -0.41
CA ASN A 192 -4.50 -24.97 -1.36
C ASN A 192 -3.93 -23.56 -1.59
N PHE A 193 -3.29 -22.96 -0.59
CA PHE A 193 -2.51 -21.74 -0.78
C PHE A 193 -1.37 -21.94 -1.79
N ALA A 194 -0.59 -23.02 -1.65
CA ALA A 194 0.49 -23.38 -2.57
C ALA A 194 -0.04 -23.62 -4.00
N LYS A 195 -1.14 -24.37 -4.13
CA LYS A 195 -1.80 -24.62 -5.42
C LYS A 195 -2.29 -23.31 -6.06
N PHE A 196 -2.82 -22.38 -5.27
CA PHE A 196 -3.23 -21.06 -5.77
C PHE A 196 -2.03 -20.34 -6.39
N LEU A 197 -0.91 -20.24 -5.67
CA LEU A 197 0.29 -19.57 -6.17
C LEU A 197 0.84 -20.23 -7.44
N TYR A 198 0.94 -21.56 -7.47
CA TYR A 198 1.42 -22.31 -8.63
C TYR A 198 0.56 -22.07 -9.88
N ASN A 199 -0.76 -21.96 -9.70
CA ASN A 199 -1.70 -21.70 -10.77
C ASN A 199 -1.83 -20.21 -11.13
N TYR A 200 -1.25 -19.31 -10.33
CA TYR A 200 -1.27 -17.89 -10.59
C TYR A 200 -0.25 -17.52 -11.67
N ARG A 201 -0.67 -17.65 -12.93
CA ARG A 201 0.10 -17.16 -14.08
C ARG A 201 -0.23 -15.69 -14.34
N SER A 202 0.81 -14.86 -14.43
CA SER A 202 0.76 -13.43 -14.74
C SER A 202 1.91 -13.08 -15.68
N PHE A 203 1.64 -12.22 -16.66
CA PHE A 203 2.67 -11.53 -17.46
C PHE A 203 2.98 -10.12 -16.93
N ASN A 204 2.21 -9.67 -15.94
CA ASN A 204 2.41 -8.39 -15.27
C ASN A 204 3.51 -8.55 -14.22
N GLU A 205 4.67 -7.91 -14.46
CA GLU A 205 5.85 -8.02 -13.60
C GLU A 205 5.58 -7.67 -12.13
N LYS A 206 4.66 -6.75 -11.85
CA LYS A 206 4.26 -6.37 -10.48
C LYS A 206 3.69 -7.55 -9.71
N TYR A 207 2.91 -8.38 -10.40
CA TYR A 207 2.30 -9.57 -9.83
C TYR A 207 3.27 -10.75 -9.84
N SER A 208 4.14 -10.86 -10.84
CA SER A 208 5.23 -11.85 -10.82
C SER A 208 6.12 -11.63 -9.59
N GLU A 209 6.49 -10.39 -9.28
CA GLU A 209 7.26 -10.05 -8.05
C GLU A 209 6.52 -10.50 -6.77
N LEU A 210 5.22 -10.21 -6.69
CA LEU A 210 4.39 -10.59 -5.54
C LEU A 210 4.28 -12.11 -5.37
N ILE A 211 4.04 -12.85 -6.45
CA ILE A 211 3.92 -14.31 -6.42
C ILE A 211 5.27 -14.96 -6.10
N ASP A 212 6.37 -14.47 -6.68
CA ASP A 212 7.72 -14.95 -6.38
C ASP A 212 8.07 -14.72 -4.91
N TYR A 213 7.71 -13.55 -4.36
CA TYR A 213 7.89 -13.26 -2.94
C TYR A 213 7.13 -14.24 -2.04
N LEU A 214 5.83 -14.43 -2.29
CA LEU A 214 5.00 -15.35 -1.52
C LEU A 214 5.48 -16.80 -1.63
N SER A 215 5.90 -17.23 -2.82
CA SER A 215 6.45 -18.58 -3.05
C SER A 215 7.75 -18.80 -2.28
N LYS A 216 8.64 -17.80 -2.23
CA LYS A 216 9.86 -17.85 -1.43
C LYS A 216 9.58 -17.91 0.08
N ARG A 217 8.61 -17.14 0.58
CA ARG A 217 8.24 -17.19 2.01
C ARG A 217 7.64 -18.55 2.37
N LEU A 218 6.80 -19.12 1.49
CA LEU A 218 6.20 -20.43 1.68
C LEU A 218 7.24 -21.56 1.69
N GLY A 219 8.23 -21.54 0.78
CA GLY A 219 9.27 -22.57 0.70
C GLY A 219 10.37 -22.51 1.79
N ASN A 220 10.31 -21.50 2.67
CA ASN A 220 11.19 -21.35 3.84
C ASN A 220 10.51 -21.83 5.15
N ILE A 221 9.42 -22.59 5.03
CA ILE A 221 8.73 -23.32 6.11
C ILE A 221 9.04 -24.81 5.92
#